data_AF-A0A376CWK8-F1
#
_entry.id   AF-A0A376CWK8-F1
#
_cell.length_a   1.000
_cell.length_b   1.000
_cell.length_c   1.000
_cell.angle_alpha   90.00
_cell.angle_beta   90.00
_cell.angle_gamma   90.00
#
_symmetry.space_group_name_H-M   'P 1'
#
loop_
_entity.id
_entity.type
_entity.pdbx_description
1 polymer ?
#
loop_
_entity_poly.entity_id
_entity_poly.type
_entity_poly.pdbx_seq_one_letter_code
_entity_poly.pdbx_strand_id
1 'polypeptide(L)'
;MTARKTTSNKVEVAENTDEKTTTAQEATTVETIEFPVTLANGNKVTLEAIKNTEDMDFDLLEHAQRGNYAVFLAGALTAKSRFLLKNAGAKVRDYETVSTAYGEAMGAVDNTIDHED
;
A
#
# COMPACT_ATOMS: atom_id res chain seq x y z
N MET A 1 5.02 -32.38 -49.02
CA MET A 1 4.12 -31.26 -48.65
C MET A 1 3.02 -31.83 -47.78
N THR A 2 2.95 -31.33 -46.54
CA THR A 2 2.18 -31.91 -45.44
C THR A 2 0.86 -31.15 -45.31
N ALA A 3 -0.27 -31.78 -45.61
CA ALA A 3 -1.59 -31.20 -45.38
C ALA A 3 -2.24 -31.88 -44.16
N ARG A 4 -2.00 -31.33 -42.96
CA ARG A 4 -2.74 -31.69 -41.76
C ARG A 4 -4.03 -30.86 -41.73
N LYS A 5 -5.16 -31.53 -41.97
CA LYS A 5 -6.51 -30.97 -41.79
C LYS A 5 -6.74 -30.66 -40.30
N THR A 6 -7.27 -29.47 -40.06
CA THR A 6 -7.71 -28.90 -38.78
C THR A 6 -9.00 -29.54 -38.26
N THR A 7 -8.98 -29.86 -36.96
CA THR A 7 -9.99 -29.65 -35.90
C THR A 7 -11.48 -29.87 -36.19
N SER A 8 -12.10 -30.78 -35.42
CA SER A 8 -13.10 -30.45 -34.38
C SER A 8 -13.67 -31.72 -33.76
N ASN A 9 -13.13 -32.13 -32.60
CA ASN A 9 -13.87 -33.01 -31.69
C ASN A 9 -14.86 -32.14 -30.92
N LYS A 10 -16.14 -32.36 -31.19
CA LYS A 10 -17.27 -31.81 -30.43
C LYS A 10 -17.20 -32.37 -29.01
N VAL A 11 -16.82 -31.53 -28.05
CA VAL A 11 -16.91 -31.85 -26.62
C VAL A 11 -18.29 -31.39 -26.15
N GLU A 12 -19.05 -32.34 -25.63
CA GLU A 12 -20.33 -32.12 -24.94
C GLU A 12 -20.15 -31.09 -23.82
N VAL A 13 -21.01 -30.07 -23.82
CA VAL A 13 -21.11 -29.11 -22.71
C VAL A 13 -21.85 -29.84 -21.59
N ALA A 14 -21.09 -30.41 -20.67
CA ALA A 14 -21.61 -30.77 -19.36
C ALA A 14 -21.74 -29.49 -18.55
N GLU A 15 -23.00 -29.13 -18.28
CA GLU A 15 -23.43 -28.16 -17.30
C GLU A 15 -22.82 -28.54 -15.94
N ASN A 16 -21.78 -27.84 -15.51
CA ASN A 16 -21.35 -27.84 -14.12
C ASN A 16 -21.50 -26.41 -13.65
N THR A 17 -22.64 -26.17 -13.01
CA THR A 17 -22.91 -25.02 -12.15
C THR A 17 -21.86 -25.05 -11.04
N ASP A 18 -20.71 -24.45 -11.32
CA ASP A 18 -19.74 -24.08 -10.30
C ASP A 18 -20.41 -22.97 -9.48
N GLU A 19 -21.16 -23.40 -8.46
CA GLU A 19 -21.45 -22.59 -7.28
C GLU A 19 -20.11 -22.19 -6.69
N LYS A 20 -19.56 -21.10 -7.25
CA LYS A 20 -18.37 -20.43 -6.78
C LYS A 20 -18.62 -20.10 -5.32
N THR A 21 -18.03 -20.94 -4.48
CA THR A 21 -17.93 -20.80 -3.05
C THR A 21 -17.37 -19.41 -2.81
N THR A 22 -18.26 -18.47 -2.53
CA THR A 22 -17.86 -17.16 -2.03
C THR A 22 -17.54 -17.41 -0.57
N THR A 23 -16.35 -17.95 -0.35
CA THR A 23 -15.67 -17.77 0.93
C THR A 23 -15.59 -16.25 1.06
N ALA A 24 -16.47 -15.67 1.86
CA ALA A 24 -16.20 -14.39 2.47
C ALA A 24 -14.91 -14.62 3.26
N GLN A 25 -13.77 -14.39 2.62
CA GLN A 25 -12.58 -14.01 3.33
C GLN A 25 -13.06 -12.84 4.17
N GLU A 26 -13.14 -13.03 5.48
CA GLU A 26 -13.17 -11.92 6.42
C GLU A 26 -12.06 -11.00 5.95
N ALA A 27 -12.45 -9.92 5.29
CA ALA A 27 -11.52 -8.86 4.99
C ALA A 27 -11.11 -8.39 6.38
N THR A 28 -9.93 -8.82 6.84
CA THR A 28 -9.24 -8.14 7.92
C THR A 28 -9.09 -6.73 7.40
N THR A 29 -10.04 -5.86 7.76
CA THR A 29 -10.08 -4.47 7.33
C THR A 29 -8.92 -3.82 8.05
N VAL A 30 -7.74 -3.87 7.43
CA VAL A 30 -6.56 -3.15 7.90
C VAL A 30 -6.97 -1.69 7.92
N GLU A 31 -7.07 -1.10 9.10
CA GLU A 31 -7.40 0.31 9.22
C GLU A 31 -6.28 1.12 8.59
N THR A 32 -6.66 2.11 7.78
CA THR A 32 -5.72 3.00 7.11
C THR A 32 -5.93 4.44 7.56
N ILE A 33 -4.87 5.24 7.46
CA ILE A 33 -4.90 6.70 7.60
C ILE A 33 -4.50 7.34 6.28
N GLU A 34 -5.20 8.41 5.93
CA GLU A 34 -4.85 9.25 4.79
C GLU A 34 -4.09 10.50 5.27
N PHE A 35 -3.02 10.85 4.58
CA PHE A 35 -2.21 12.03 4.89
C PHE A 35 -1.65 12.68 3.61
N PRO A 36 -1.67 14.03 3.54
CA PRO A 36 -1.14 14.74 2.39
C PRO A 36 0.39 14.90 2.49
N VAL A 37 1.09 14.74 1.36
CA VAL A 37 2.52 15.01 1.21
C VAL A 37 2.77 15.90 0.01
N THR A 38 3.68 16.86 0.15
CA THR A 38 4.27 17.59 -0.97
C THR A 38 5.69 17.07 -1.21
N LEU A 39 5.92 16.49 -2.38
CA LEU A 39 7.24 15.97 -2.79
C LEU A 39 8.18 17.14 -3.14
N ALA A 40 9.49 16.90 -3.12
CA ALA A 40 10.52 17.88 -3.45
C ALA A 40 10.52 18.34 -4.92
N ASN A 41 9.73 17.68 -5.77
CA ASN A 41 9.47 18.14 -7.15
C ASN A 41 8.24 19.06 -7.26
N GLY A 42 7.56 19.35 -6.14
CA GLY A 42 6.36 20.18 -6.06
C GLY A 42 5.04 19.42 -6.22
N ASN A 43 5.07 18.12 -6.53
CA ASN A 43 3.85 17.33 -6.68
C ASN A 43 3.20 17.07 -5.31
N LYS A 44 1.90 17.32 -5.24
CA LYS A 44 1.08 17.01 -4.06
C LYS A 44 0.41 15.65 -4.25
N VAL A 45 0.58 14.76 -3.28
CA VAL A 45 -0.02 13.43 -3.27
C VAL A 45 -0.69 13.19 -1.94
N THR A 46 -1.87 12.59 -1.94
CA THR A 46 -2.50 12.05 -0.74
C THR A 46 -2.12 10.58 -0.65
N LEU A 47 -1.45 10.21 0.43
CA LEU A 47 -1.00 8.86 0.70
C LEU A 47 -1.87 8.24 1.77
N GLU A 48 -1.94 6.93 1.71
CA GLU A 48 -2.62 6.06 2.66
C GLU A 48 -1.61 5.08 3.23
N ALA A 49 -1.60 4.95 4.56
CA ALA A 49 -0.76 4.02 5.30
C ALA A 49 -1.57 3.22 6.31
N ILE A 50 -1.01 2.10 6.75
CA ILE A 50 -1.56 1.26 7.80
C ILE A 50 -1.55 2.06 9.12
N LYS A 51 -2.72 2.13 9.75
CA LYS A 51 -2.96 2.84 11.01
C LYS A 51 -2.52 2.02 12.21
N ASN A 52 -2.72 0.71 12.18
CA ASN A 52 -2.36 -0.11 13.33
C ASN A 52 -0.88 -0.51 13.25
N THR A 53 -0.06 0.06 14.14
CA THR A 53 1.36 -0.30 14.23
C THR A 53 1.59 -1.71 14.73
N GLU A 54 0.60 -2.33 15.38
CA GLU A 54 0.66 -3.75 15.78
C GLU A 54 0.69 -4.69 14.58
N ASP A 55 0.15 -4.24 13.43
CA ASP A 55 0.24 -4.94 12.16
C ASP A 55 1.56 -4.65 11.42
N MET A 56 2.40 -3.73 11.94
CA MET A 56 3.72 -3.45 11.37
C MET A 56 4.80 -4.32 12.00
N ASP A 57 5.61 -4.91 11.13
CA ASP A 57 6.76 -5.72 11.53
C ASP A 57 7.80 -4.88 12.30
N PHE A 58 8.35 -5.43 13.39
CA PHE A 58 9.41 -4.79 14.18
C PHE A 58 10.65 -4.47 13.34
N ASP A 59 10.95 -5.31 12.34
CA ASP A 59 12.08 -5.07 11.43
C ASP A 59 11.88 -3.78 10.61
N LEU A 60 10.64 -3.43 10.26
CA LEU A 60 10.33 -2.19 9.55
C LEU A 60 10.56 -0.96 10.44
N LEU A 61 10.21 -1.06 11.72
CA LEU A 61 10.46 0.00 12.70
C LEU A 61 11.96 0.19 12.94
N GLU A 62 12.74 -0.89 12.97
CA GLU A 62 14.21 -0.81 13.04
C GLU A 62 14.79 -0.11 11.80
N HIS A 63 14.25 -0.39 10.61
CA HIS A 63 14.65 0.32 9.40
C HIS A 63 14.39 1.83 9.47
N ALA A 64 13.26 2.26 10.05
CA ALA A 64 13.00 3.68 10.29
C ALA A 64 14.03 4.30 11.24
N GLN A 65 14.38 3.62 12.34
CA GLN A 65 15.39 4.10 13.31
C GLN A 65 16.79 4.21 12.71
N ARG A 66 17.12 3.35 11.74
CA ARG A 66 18.38 3.40 10.98
C ARG A 66 18.36 4.39 9.81
N GLY A 67 17.29 5.16 9.64
CA GLY A 67 17.12 6.14 8.56
C GLY A 67 16.79 5.53 7.19
N ASN A 68 16.44 4.25 7.14
CA ASN A 68 16.01 3.57 5.91
C ASN A 68 14.49 3.71 5.70
N TYR A 69 14.05 4.95 5.51
CA TYR A 69 12.64 5.29 5.32
C TYR A 69 12.00 4.64 4.10
N ALA A 70 12.77 4.31 3.07
CA ALA A 70 12.25 3.65 1.87
C ALA A 70 11.74 2.23 2.17
N VAL A 71 12.47 1.46 2.98
CA VAL A 71 12.06 0.10 3.38
C VAL A 71 10.90 0.17 4.37
N PHE A 72 10.98 1.07 5.36
CA PHE A 72 9.91 1.30 6.30
C PHE A 72 8.58 1.65 5.60
N LEU A 73 8.59 2.66 4.72
CA LEU A 73 7.40 3.09 3.97
C LEU A 73 6.92 2.04 2.96
N ALA A 74 7.79 1.14 2.49
CA ALA A 74 7.34 0.03 1.66
C ALA A 74 6.40 -0.90 2.44
N GLY A 75 6.61 -1.08 3.74
CA GLY A 75 5.71 -1.85 4.61
C GLY A 75 4.52 -1.06 5.15
N ALA A 76 4.73 0.21 5.52
CA ALA A 76 3.68 1.04 6.12
C ALA A 76 2.64 1.56 5.10
N LEU A 77 3.04 1.91 3.87
CA LEU A 77 2.14 2.46 2.86
C LEU A 77 1.30 1.37 2.18
N THR A 78 0.08 1.71 1.76
CA THR A 78 -0.72 0.80 0.92
C THR A 78 -0.16 0.72 -0.50
N ALA A 79 -0.53 -0.34 -1.23
CA ALA A 79 -0.07 -0.54 -2.61
C ALA A 79 -0.43 0.63 -3.54
N LYS A 80 -1.59 1.25 -3.33
CA LYS A 80 -2.06 2.45 -4.03
C LYS A 80 -1.10 3.62 -3.80
N SER A 81 -0.74 3.89 -2.55
CA SER A 81 0.17 4.97 -2.18
C SER A 81 1.58 4.79 -2.74
N ARG A 82 2.10 3.56 -2.71
CA ARG A 82 3.40 3.23 -3.34
C ARG A 82 3.37 3.49 -4.85
N PHE A 83 2.27 3.14 -5.52
CA PHE A 83 2.08 3.44 -6.94
C PHE A 83 2.01 4.95 -7.21
N LEU A 84 1.26 5.71 -6.39
CA LEU A 84 1.16 7.16 -6.50
C LEU A 84 2.52 7.85 -6.36
N LEU A 85 3.35 7.44 -5.37
CA LEU A 85 4.70 7.97 -5.20
C LEU A 85 5.59 7.70 -6.41
N LYS A 86 5.55 6.47 -6.94
CA LYS A 86 6.30 6.10 -8.14
C LYS A 86 5.86 6.93 -9.34
N ASN A 87 4.56 7.10 -9.55
CA ASN A 87 4.01 7.88 -10.66
C ASN A 87 4.27 9.38 -10.52
N ALA A 88 4.26 9.90 -9.29
CA ALA A 88 4.59 11.28 -8.98
C ALA A 88 6.10 11.58 -9.06
N GLY A 89 6.94 10.57 -9.33
CA GLY A 89 8.38 10.73 -9.48
C GLY A 89 9.13 10.95 -8.17
N ALA A 90 8.67 10.34 -7.07
CA ALA A 90 9.33 10.41 -5.77
C ALA A 90 10.76 9.85 -5.84
N LYS A 91 11.70 10.58 -5.22
CA LYS A 91 13.11 10.22 -5.09
C LYS A 91 13.39 9.76 -3.66
N VAL A 92 14.56 9.17 -3.44
CA VAL A 92 14.99 8.67 -2.11
C VAL A 92 14.87 9.75 -1.02
N ARG A 93 15.21 11.00 -1.32
CA ARG A 93 15.07 12.15 -0.39
C ARG A 93 13.63 12.47 0.04
N ASP A 94 12.64 12.08 -0.78
CA ASP A 94 11.23 12.35 -0.47
C ASP A 94 10.70 11.39 0.59
N TYR A 95 11.33 10.22 0.77
CA TYR A 95 10.88 9.22 1.75
C TYR A 95 11.08 9.67 3.20
N GLU A 96 12.05 10.54 3.48
CA GLU A 96 12.18 11.17 4.80
C GLU A 96 10.98 12.07 5.09
N THR A 97 10.65 12.98 4.16
CA THR A 97 9.46 13.84 4.27
C THR A 97 8.16 13.04 4.41
N VAL A 98 8.02 11.96 3.63
CA VAL A 98 6.84 11.07 3.72
C VAL A 98 6.79 10.37 5.07
N SER A 99 7.93 9.94 5.62
CA SER A 99 8.00 9.31 6.93
C SER A 99 7.62 10.26 8.05
N THR A 100 8.03 11.52 7.97
CA THR A 100 7.63 12.56 8.94
C THR A 100 6.12 12.81 8.88
N ALA A 101 5.57 13.02 7.69
CA ALA A 101 4.14 13.24 7.51
C ALA A 101 3.30 12.04 7.97
N TYR A 102 3.80 10.82 7.77
CA TYR A 102 3.18 9.61 8.32
C TYR A 102 3.20 9.61 9.84
N GLY A 103 4.35 9.92 10.47
CA GLY A 103 4.47 10.00 11.94
C GLY A 103 3.54 11.04 12.56
N GLU A 104 3.39 12.21 11.91
CA GLU A 104 2.44 13.24 12.31
C GLU A 104 0.99 12.75 12.22
N ALA A 105 0.63 12.09 11.12
CA ALA A 105 -0.72 11.56 10.91
C ALA A 105 -1.08 10.40 11.85
N MET A 106 -0.08 9.65 12.32
CA MET A 106 -0.23 8.61 13.35
C MET A 106 -0.37 9.15 14.78
N GLY A 107 -0.17 10.46 14.98
CA GLY A 107 -0.12 11.04 16.33
C GLY A 107 1.14 10.65 17.11
N ALA A 108 2.17 10.11 16.45
CA ALA A 108 3.48 9.86 17.06
C ALA A 108 4.27 11.16 17.30
N VAL A 109 3.88 12.23 16.60
CA VAL A 109 4.22 13.60 16.97
C VAL A 109 3.09 14.11 17.84
N ASP A 110 3.25 13.93 19.15
CA ASP A 110 2.38 14.53 20.15
C ASP A 110 2.48 16.05 19.96
N ASN A 111 1.54 16.62 19.19
CA ASN A 111 1.38 18.06 19.12
C ASN A 111 0.60 18.48 20.38
N THR A 112 1.17 18.21 21.56
CA THR A 112 0.89 18.92 22.81
C THR A 112 1.37 20.36 22.63
N ILE A 113 0.70 21.07 21.73
CA ILE A 113 0.50 22.49 21.94
C ILE A 113 -0.49 22.52 23.11
N ASP A 114 0.04 22.57 24.33
CA ASP A 114 -0.68 23.05 25.50
C ASP A 114 -1.43 24.33 25.07
N HIS A 115 -2.74 24.22 24.89
CA HIS A 115 -3.63 25.36 25.04
C HIS A 115 -4.00 25.37 26.52
N GLU A 116 -3.09 25.90 27.34
CA GLU A 116 -3.47 26.47 28.63
C GLU A 116 -4.42 27.64 28.34
N ASP A 117 -5.69 27.51 28.71
CA ASP A 117 -6.64 28.61 28.88
C ASP A 117 -6.85 28.85 30.38
#